data_AF-A0A259CND5-F1
#
_entry.id   AF-A0A259CND5-F1
#
_cell.length_a   1.000
_cell.length_b   1.000
_cell.length_c   1.000
_cell.angle_alpha   90.00
_cell.angle_beta   90.00
_cell.angle_gamma   90.00
#
_symmetry.space_group_name_H-M   'P 1'
#
loop_
_entity.id
_entity.type
_entity.pdbx_description
1 polymer ?
#
loop_
_entity_poly.entity_id
_entity_poly.type
_entity_poly.pdbx_seq_one_letter_code
_entity_poly.pdbx_strand_id
1 'polypeptide(L)'
;MKHKIKTKAQQIARHPTTQKALIALKPERSIWGFLGIVMFLIVPEIVAFIWSVPITAFANAQLLLSPALIEKQYYDLLLMLFENGGSWLNLAIGAALLIWLFF
;
A
#
# COMPACT_ATOMS: atom_id res chain seq x y z
N MET A 1 21.89 19.91 -4.46
CA MET A 1 20.80 19.24 -5.23
C MET A 1 19.41 19.45 -4.63
N LYS A 2 19.22 19.34 -3.30
CA LYS A 2 17.92 19.55 -2.62
C LYS A 2 17.18 20.84 -3.01
N HIS A 3 17.88 21.97 -3.12
CA HIS A 3 17.27 23.23 -3.55
C HIS A 3 16.71 23.17 -4.96
N LYS A 4 17.44 22.63 -5.94
CA LYS A 4 16.99 22.51 -7.35
C LYS A 4 15.74 21.64 -7.49
N ILE A 5 15.65 20.55 -6.71
CA ILE A 5 14.47 19.68 -6.68
C ILE A 5 13.27 20.44 -6.10
N LYS A 6 13.47 21.18 -5.00
CA LYS A 6 12.43 21.99 -4.37
C LYS A 6 11.90 23.08 -5.31
N THR A 7 12.77 23.80 -6.02
CA THR A 7 12.33 24.83 -6.97
C THR A 7 11.57 24.25 -8.16
N LYS A 8 12.03 23.12 -8.72
CA LYS A 8 11.31 22.45 -9.81
C LYS A 8 9.95 21.91 -9.35
N ALA A 9 9.88 21.30 -8.18
CA ALA A 9 8.60 20.85 -7.61
C ALA A 9 7.62 22.01 -7.40
N GLN A 10 8.10 23.16 -6.91
CA GLN A 10 7.28 24.37 -6.76
C GLN A 10 6.81 24.94 -8.10
N GLN A 11 7.66 24.92 -9.13
CA GLN A 11 7.28 25.35 -10.48
C GLN A 11 6.20 24.44 -11.08
N ILE A 12 6.33 23.12 -10.90
CA ILE A 12 5.33 22.14 -11.34
C ILE A 12 4.00 22.34 -10.61
N ALA A 13 4.02 22.48 -9.29
CA ALA A 13 2.80 22.68 -8.50
C ALA A 13 2.04 23.99 -8.83
N ARG A 14 2.77 25.01 -9.30
CA ARG A 14 2.20 26.32 -9.67
C ARG A 14 1.85 26.42 -11.15
N HIS A 15 2.18 25.43 -11.96
CA HIS A 15 1.88 25.46 -13.38
C HIS A 15 0.37 25.28 -13.63
N PRO A 16 -0.27 26.12 -14.45
CA PRO A 16 -1.73 26.09 -14.63
C PRO A 16 -2.24 24.77 -15.21
N THR A 17 -1.47 24.11 -16.09
CA THR A 17 -1.85 22.78 -16.61
C THR A 17 -1.81 21.71 -15.54
N THR A 18 -0.84 21.76 -14.63
CA THR A 18 -0.72 20.82 -13.52
C THR A 18 -1.86 21.01 -12.52
N GLN A 19 -2.24 22.26 -12.23
CA GLN A 19 -3.39 22.52 -11.35
C GLN A 19 -4.71 22.03 -11.96
N LYS A 20 -4.94 22.31 -13.25
CA LYS A 20 -6.12 21.80 -13.96
C LYS A 20 -6.16 20.27 -13.97
N ALA A 21 -5.03 19.63 -14.24
CA ALA A 21 -4.92 18.18 -14.20
C ALA A 21 -5.18 17.62 -12.78
N LEU A 22 -4.63 18.24 -11.74
CA LEU A 22 -4.86 17.81 -10.35
C LEU A 22 -6.33 17.93 -9.93
N ILE A 23 -7.02 19.00 -10.33
CA ILE A 23 -8.45 19.17 -10.07
C ILE A 23 -9.25 18.11 -10.83
N ALA A 24 -8.93 17.86 -12.10
CA ALA A 24 -9.60 16.84 -12.90
C ALA A 24 -9.34 15.40 -12.42
N LEU A 25 -8.19 15.15 -11.78
CA LEU A 25 -7.81 13.86 -11.20
C LEU A 25 -8.35 13.66 -9.78
N LYS A 26 -8.98 14.68 -9.18
CA LYS A 26 -9.56 14.52 -7.85
C LYS A 26 -10.68 13.49 -7.91
N PRO A 27 -10.58 12.37 -7.18
CA PRO A 27 -11.62 11.36 -7.20
C PRO A 27 -12.90 11.93 -6.63
N GLU A 28 -14.03 11.58 -7.24
CA GLU A 28 -15.34 11.90 -6.66
C GLU A 28 -15.46 11.22 -5.29
N ARG A 29 -16.00 11.96 -4.32
CA ARG A 29 -16.25 11.46 -2.96
C ARG A 29 -17.33 10.38 -3.01
N SER A 30 -16.89 9.15 -3.21
CA SER A 30 -17.75 7.97 -3.29
C SER A 30 -17.47 7.03 -2.13
N ILE A 31 -18.54 6.45 -1.58
CA ILE A 31 -18.46 5.39 -0.55
C ILE A 31 -17.63 4.21 -1.08
N TRP A 32 -17.73 3.90 -2.38
CA TRP A 32 -16.94 2.86 -3.03
C TRP A 32 -15.45 3.20 -3.09
N GLY A 33 -15.10 4.47 -3.32
CA GLY A 33 -13.71 4.93 -3.31
C GLY A 33 -13.09 4.80 -1.92
N PHE A 34 -13.84 5.21 -0.88
CA PHE A 34 -13.42 5.02 0.51
C PHE A 34 -13.24 3.55 0.86
N LEU A 35 -14.24 2.70 0.57
CA LEU A 35 -14.19 1.27 0.83
C LEU A 35 -13.04 0.60 0.09
N GLY A 36 -12.76 1.00 -1.15
CA GLY A 36 -11.62 0.49 -1.91
C GLY A 36 -10.30 0.76 -1.20
N ILE A 37 -10.06 2.02 -0.78
CA ILE A 37 -8.82 2.37 -0.07
C ILE A 37 -8.71 1.59 1.24
N VAL A 38 -9.79 1.52 2.02
CA VAL A 38 -9.77 0.80 3.31
C VAL A 38 -9.54 -0.69 3.12
N MET A 39 -10.30 -1.36 2.23
CA MET A 39 -10.23 -2.81 2.06
C MET A 39 -8.93 -3.28 1.39
N PHE A 40 -8.35 -2.51 0.48
CA PHE A 40 -7.16 -2.95 -0.26
C PHE A 40 -5.83 -2.44 0.30
N LEU A 41 -5.81 -1.30 1.02
CA LEU A 41 -4.56 -0.72 1.53
C LEU A 41 -4.48 -0.69 3.05
N ILE A 42 -5.59 -0.65 3.77
CA ILE A 42 -5.55 -0.51 5.24
C ILE A 42 -5.80 -1.84 5.94
N VAL A 43 -6.86 -2.55 5.56
CA VAL A 43 -7.23 -3.83 6.18
C VAL A 43 -6.12 -4.88 6.04
N PRO A 44 -5.51 -5.12 4.86
CA PRO A 44 -4.45 -6.11 4.72
C PRO A 44 -3.22 -5.75 5.57
N GLU A 45 -2.94 -4.46 5.73
CA GLU A 45 -1.84 -3.98 6.56
C GLU A 45 -2.11 -4.20 8.04
N ILE A 46 -3.33 -3.92 8.52
CA ILE A 46 -3.75 -4.25 9.89
C ILE A 46 -3.57 -5.76 10.13
N VAL A 47 -3.99 -6.57 9.16
CA VAL A 47 -3.83 -8.03 9.25
C VAL A 47 -2.35 -8.40 9.36
N ALA A 48 -1.49 -7.80 8.54
CA ALA A 48 -0.06 -8.04 8.58
C ALA A 48 0.59 -7.61 9.91
N PHE A 49 0.16 -6.50 10.52
CA PHE A 49 0.71 -6.07 11.82
C PHE A 49 0.32 -7.00 12.97
N ILE A 50 -0.88 -7.57 12.95
CA ILE A 50 -1.39 -8.39 14.06
C ILE A 50 -1.01 -9.86 13.89
N TRP A 51 -1.10 -10.40 12.67
CA TRP A 51 -0.97 -11.84 12.41
C TRP A 51 0.25 -12.25 11.60
N SER A 52 1.19 -11.34 11.30
CA SER A 52 2.43 -11.69 10.57
C SER A 52 3.17 -12.87 11.19
N VAL A 53 3.41 -12.83 12.51
CA VAL A 53 4.15 -13.88 13.24
C VAL A 53 3.49 -15.26 13.12
N PRO A 54 2.19 -15.46 13.44
CA PRO A 54 1.57 -16.77 13.28
C PRO A 54 1.48 -17.22 11.81
N ILE A 55 1.27 -16.29 10.87
CA ILE A 55 1.21 -16.62 9.43
C ILE A 55 2.57 -17.11 8.92
N THR A 56 3.66 -16.43 9.27
CA THR A 56 5.01 -16.82 8.83
C THR A 56 5.50 -18.08 9.53
N ALA A 57 5.15 -18.27 10.81
CA ALA A 57 5.44 -19.51 11.52
C ALA A 57 4.71 -20.71 10.86
N PHE A 58 3.44 -20.54 10.49
CA PHE A 58 2.69 -21.55 9.76
C PHE A 58 3.31 -21.85 8.40
N ALA A 59 3.63 -20.82 7.60
CA ALA A 59 4.23 -21.01 6.28
C ALA A 59 5.58 -21.73 6.36
N ASN A 60 6.45 -21.36 7.31
CA ASN A 60 7.72 -22.05 7.55
C ASN A 60 7.52 -23.52 7.93
N ALA A 61 6.56 -23.82 8.81
CA ALA A 61 6.28 -25.19 9.21
C ALA A 61 5.81 -26.06 8.02
N GLN A 62 4.95 -25.51 7.16
CA GLN A 62 4.44 -26.23 6.00
C GLN A 62 5.49 -26.44 4.91
N LEU A 63 6.41 -25.49 4.73
CA LEU A 63 7.54 -25.64 3.79
C LEU A 63 8.47 -26.80 4.15
N LEU A 64 8.59 -27.15 5.44
CA LEU A 64 9.38 -28.28 5.91
C LEU A 64 8.75 -29.64 5.54
N LEU A 65 7.45 -29.69 5.26
CA LEU A 65 6.74 -30.91 4.90
C LEU A 65 6.88 -31.30 3.42
N SER A 66 7.81 -30.68 2.70
CA SER A 66 8.04 -30.91 1.26
C SER A 66 6.74 -30.80 0.43
N PRO A 67 6.05 -29.65 0.47
CA PRO A 67 4.78 -29.45 -0.21
C PRO A 67 4.94 -29.49 -1.73
N ALA A 68 3.83 -29.72 -2.44
CA ALA A 68 3.82 -29.67 -3.90
C ALA A 68 4.22 -28.27 -4.41
N LEU A 69 4.65 -28.15 -5.67
CA LEU A 69 5.20 -26.89 -6.21
C LEU A 69 4.28 -25.67 -6.01
N ILE A 70 2.98 -25.85 -6.23
CA ILE A 70 1.96 -24.79 -6.08
C ILE A 70 1.83 -24.36 -4.62
N GLU A 71 1.80 -25.32 -3.70
CA GLU A 71 1.72 -25.06 -2.27
C GLU A 71 2.99 -24.39 -1.75
N LYS A 72 4.16 -24.82 -2.23
CA LYS A 72 5.43 -24.16 -1.94
C LYS A 72 5.39 -22.68 -2.36
N GLN A 73 4.97 -22.39 -3.58
CA GLN A 73 4.84 -21.00 -4.07
C GLN A 73 3.90 -20.17 -3.19
N TYR A 74 2.78 -20.75 -2.77
CA TYR A 74 1.84 -20.09 -1.86
C TYR A 74 2.49 -19.75 -0.51
N TYR A 75 3.20 -20.69 0.11
CA TYR A 75 3.88 -20.44 1.39
C TYR A 75 5.06 -19.46 1.27
N ASP A 76 5.83 -19.54 0.18
CA ASP A 76 6.90 -18.58 -0.11
C ASP A 76 6.34 -17.16 -0.28
N LEU A 77 5.17 -17.01 -0.92
CA LEU A 77 4.46 -15.73 -1.03
C LEU A 77 4.00 -15.23 0.34
N LEU A 78 3.46 -16.09 1.22
CA LEU A 78 3.10 -15.69 2.57
C LEU A 78 4.31 -15.19 3.35
N LEU A 79 5.46 -15.85 3.25
CA LEU A 79 6.68 -15.35 3.87
C LEU A 79 7.09 -14.00 3.30
N MET A 80 7.17 -13.88 1.96
CA MET A 80 7.54 -12.63 1.31
C MET A 80 6.65 -11.44 1.72
N LEU A 81 5.35 -11.67 1.89
CA LEU A 81 4.39 -10.62 2.21
C LEU A 81 4.37 -10.27 3.71
N PHE A 82 4.61 -11.24 4.59
CA PHE A 82 4.36 -11.08 6.03
C PHE A 82 5.61 -11.18 6.92
N GLU A 83 6.77 -11.59 6.42
CA GLU A 83 8.00 -11.77 7.21
C GLU A 83 8.45 -10.48 7.91
N ASN A 84 8.27 -9.34 7.23
CA ASN A 84 8.61 -8.03 7.78
C ASN A 84 7.44 -7.33 8.50
N GLY A 85 6.31 -8.03 8.68
CA GLY A 85 5.08 -7.43 9.19
C GLY A 85 4.36 -6.56 8.16
N GLY A 86 3.59 -5.58 8.64
CA GLY A 86 2.91 -4.63 7.76
C GLY A 86 3.84 -3.58 7.15
N SER A 87 3.46 -3.09 5.97
CA SER A 87 4.12 -2.05 5.21
C SER A 87 3.65 -0.66 5.65
N TRP A 88 4.52 0.03 6.39
CA TRP A 88 4.34 1.44 6.73
C TRP A 88 4.17 2.34 5.49
N LEU A 89 4.79 1.98 4.36
CA LEU A 89 4.64 2.71 3.10
C LEU A 89 3.23 2.57 2.53
N ASN A 90 2.67 1.36 2.52
CA ASN A 90 1.29 1.14 2.04
C ASN A 90 0.28 1.85 2.93
N LEU A 91 0.46 1.81 4.25
CA LEU A 91 -0.37 2.59 5.17
C LEU A 91 -0.29 4.10 4.90
N ALA A 92 0.93 4.63 4.69
CA ALA A 92 1.12 6.05 4.38
C ALA A 92 0.44 6.44 3.05
N ILE A 93 0.52 5.58 2.03
CA ILE A 93 -0.18 5.78 0.75
C ILE A 93 -1.69 5.73 0.96
N GLY A 94 -2.20 4.75 1.71
CA GLY A 94 -3.63 4.65 2.04
C GLY A 94 -4.14 5.89 2.77
N ALA A 95 -3.41 6.37 3.77
CA ALA A 95 -3.74 7.62 4.48
C ALA A 95 -3.71 8.84 3.55
N ALA A 96 -2.70 8.96 2.68
CA ALA A 96 -2.62 10.05 1.71
C ALA A 96 -3.79 10.03 0.71
N LEU A 97 -4.19 8.85 0.24
CA LEU A 97 -5.34 8.68 -0.65
C LEU A 97 -6.66 9.02 0.05
N LEU A 98 -6.84 8.64 1.32
CA LEU A 98 -7.99 9.06 2.11
C LEU A 98 -8.04 10.57 2.28
N ILE A 99 -6.91 11.20 2.63
CA ILE A 99 -6.81 12.66 2.73
C ILE A 99 -7.16 13.30 1.39
N TRP A 100 -6.63 12.79 0.27
CA TRP A 100 -6.90 13.30 -1.08
C TRP A 100 -8.37 13.14 -1.51
N LEU A 101 -9.02 12.04 -1.09
CA LEU A 101 -10.44 11.80 -1.36
C LEU A 101 -11.32 12.84 -0.65
N PHE A 102 -10.99 13.19 0.61
CA PHE A 102 -11.83 14.04 1.44
C PHE A 102 -11.44 15.53 1.45
N PHE A 103 -10.18 15.90 1.21
CA PHE A 103 -9.69 17.28 1.25
C PHE A 103 -9.28 17.79 -0.12
#